data_AF-A0A292PNJ5-F1
#
_entry.id   AF-A0A292PNJ5-F1
#
_cell.length_a   1.000
_cell.length_b   1.000
_cell.length_c   1.000
_cell.angle_alpha   90.00
_cell.angle_beta   90.00
_cell.angle_gamma   90.00
#
_symmetry.space_group_name_H-M   'P 1'
#
loop_
_entity.id
_entity.type
_entity.pdbx_description
1 polymer ?
#
loop_
_entity_poly.entity_id
_entity_poly.type
_entity_poly.pdbx_seq_one_letter_code
_entity_poly.pdbx_strand_id
1 'polypeptide(L)'
;MLLSLRSRSLLLPPFSGHVGPIRKLASSTRKLATTSFIPTPLEMKTGFHEYKEDLGNFVNDIAGTLETYRGVGEFDGPDPDPRNKQLEMQCKENLEILRDLRFNLLTERAEKMRFKGEFNILGALEFIVYSARLNKRITSSAGVQKGLIELAGKEEFIKIVQQEVQDRGLNLEDVIACVPGIYDEVSNRPHDNYSKIVLWAREYTPNQVAALVGFLKMQSKWPHALDWREDRNRDSWDACLCCPPKPKSTK
;
A
#
# COMPACT_ATOMS: atom_id res chain seq x y z
N MET A 1 -58.43 33.96 37.87
CA MET A 1 -57.30 34.36 37.01
C MET A 1 -56.61 33.09 36.54
N LEU A 2 -56.92 32.63 35.33
CA LEU A 2 -56.38 31.40 34.72
C LEU A 2 -55.33 31.81 33.68
N LEU A 3 -54.10 31.38 33.87
CA LEU A 3 -53.00 31.63 32.92
C LEU A 3 -53.02 30.57 31.81
N SER A 4 -53.09 31.10 30.59
CA SER A 4 -53.10 30.42 29.30
C SER A 4 -51.69 29.93 28.93
N LEU A 5 -51.56 28.62 28.73
CA LEU A 5 -50.39 27.98 28.13
C LEU A 5 -50.55 27.96 26.61
N ARG A 6 -49.81 28.81 25.89
CA ARG A 6 -49.63 28.70 24.44
C ARG A 6 -48.50 27.73 24.13
N SER A 7 -48.86 26.53 23.69
CA SER A 7 -47.95 25.59 23.03
C SER A 7 -47.46 26.19 21.71
N ARG A 8 -46.15 26.40 21.58
CA ARG A 8 -45.50 26.68 20.29
C ARG A 8 -45.12 25.34 19.66
N SER A 9 -45.91 24.91 18.68
CA SER A 9 -45.51 23.87 17.71
C SER A 9 -44.39 24.43 16.83
N LEU A 10 -43.17 23.92 17.00
CA LEU A 10 -42.10 24.09 16.02
C LEU A 10 -42.31 23.04 14.93
N LEU A 11 -42.87 23.49 13.81
CA LEU A 11 -42.86 22.77 12.54
C LEU A 11 -41.41 22.64 12.07
N LEU A 12 -40.87 21.43 12.14
CA LEU A 12 -39.66 21.06 11.42
C LEU A 12 -39.98 21.02 9.91
N PRO A 13 -39.08 21.51 9.03
CA PRO A 13 -39.26 21.40 7.60
C PRO A 13 -39.16 19.93 7.15
N PRO A 14 -39.85 19.54 6.07
CA PRO A 14 -39.77 18.19 5.53
C PRO A 14 -38.37 17.92 4.98
N PHE A 15 -37.78 16.81 5.43
CA PHE A 15 -36.56 16.25 4.84
C PHE A 15 -36.83 15.95 3.36
N SER A 16 -36.25 16.77 2.49
CA SER A 16 -36.13 16.48 1.06
C SER A 16 -35.19 15.28 0.92
N GLY A 17 -35.76 14.14 0.52
CA GLY A 17 -35.04 12.90 0.25
C GLY A 17 -34.14 13.06 -0.98
N HIS A 18 -32.89 13.49 -0.76
CA HIS A 18 -31.84 13.35 -1.75
C HIS A 18 -31.27 11.93 -1.66
N VAL A 19 -31.92 11.01 -2.38
CA VAL A 19 -31.41 9.66 -2.61
C VAL A 19 -30.25 9.77 -3.61
N GLY A 20 -29.05 9.99 -3.08
CA GLY A 20 -27.77 9.81 -3.79
C GLY A 20 -27.47 8.32 -4.06
N PRO A 21 -26.44 8.01 -4.86
CA PRO A 21 -26.43 6.89 -5.80
C PRO A 21 -26.08 5.53 -5.18
N ILE A 22 -26.83 5.06 -4.18
CA ILE A 22 -26.69 3.68 -3.65
C ILE A 22 -27.45 2.65 -4.52
N ARG A 23 -28.26 3.09 -5.50
CA ARG A 23 -29.01 2.17 -6.39
C ARG A 23 -28.24 1.64 -7.60
N LYS A 24 -26.99 2.04 -7.85
CA LYS A 24 -26.20 1.44 -8.95
C LYS A 24 -25.53 0.10 -8.60
N LEU A 25 -25.45 -0.27 -7.33
CA LEU A 25 -24.88 -1.57 -6.92
C LEU A 25 -25.89 -2.73 -6.98
N ALA A 26 -27.20 -2.47 -6.94
CA ALA A 26 -28.22 -3.52 -6.91
C ALA A 26 -28.79 -3.94 -8.28
N SER A 27 -28.56 -3.16 -9.35
CA SER A 27 -29.04 -3.51 -10.71
C SER A 27 -28.05 -4.34 -11.53
N SER A 28 -26.80 -4.50 -11.08
CA SER A 28 -25.78 -5.27 -11.80
C SER A 28 -25.77 -6.77 -11.44
N THR A 29 -26.31 -7.13 -10.27
CA THR A 29 -26.34 -8.53 -9.81
C THR A 29 -27.50 -9.35 -10.38
N ARG A 30 -28.43 -8.76 -11.14
CA ARG A 30 -29.62 -9.46 -11.68
C ARG A 30 -29.52 -9.88 -13.15
N LYS A 31 -28.35 -9.77 -13.80
CA LYS A 31 -28.09 -10.23 -15.19
C LYS A 31 -26.98 -11.29 -15.31
N LEU A 32 -26.60 -11.96 -14.22
CA LEU A 32 -25.56 -13.01 -14.22
C LEU A 32 -26.10 -14.43 -14.11
N ALA A 33 -27.36 -14.66 -14.47
CA ALA A 33 -27.84 -15.98 -14.77
C ALA A 33 -28.03 -16.07 -16.29
N THR A 34 -27.44 -17.09 -16.92
CA THR A 34 -27.66 -17.55 -18.31
C THR A 34 -26.66 -17.16 -19.41
N THR A 35 -25.40 -16.85 -19.10
CA THR A 35 -24.29 -17.14 -20.04
C THR A 35 -22.98 -17.36 -19.27
N SER A 36 -22.45 -18.57 -19.36
CA SER A 36 -21.09 -18.93 -18.91
C SER A 36 -20.06 -18.22 -19.78
N PHE A 37 -19.85 -16.94 -19.53
CA PHE A 37 -18.73 -16.21 -20.10
C PHE A 37 -17.53 -16.46 -19.19
N ILE A 38 -16.58 -17.28 -19.62
CA ILE A 38 -15.27 -17.39 -18.98
C ILE A 38 -14.49 -16.17 -19.48
N PRO A 39 -14.25 -15.14 -18.63
CA PRO A 39 -13.54 -13.96 -19.08
C PRO A 39 -12.11 -14.35 -19.45
N THR A 40 -11.61 -13.77 -20.53
CA THR A 40 -10.25 -14.08 -21.00
C THR A 40 -9.19 -13.59 -20.00
N PRO A 41 -7.99 -14.22 -19.94
CA PRO A 41 -6.91 -13.78 -19.04
C PRO A 41 -6.50 -12.30 -19.21
N LEU A 42 -6.79 -11.70 -20.36
CA LEU A 42 -6.58 -10.28 -20.65
C LEU A 42 -7.68 -9.39 -20.07
N GLU A 43 -8.95 -9.80 -20.12
CA GLU A 43 -10.08 -9.06 -19.53
C GLU A 43 -10.06 -9.08 -18.00
N MET A 44 -9.54 -10.16 -17.39
CA MET A 44 -9.27 -10.19 -15.95
C MET A 44 -8.16 -9.19 -15.52
N LYS A 45 -7.27 -8.78 -16.43
CA LYS A 45 -6.15 -7.88 -16.10
C LYS A 45 -6.56 -6.40 -16.07
N THR A 46 -7.43 -5.95 -16.97
CA THR A 46 -7.80 -4.52 -17.09
C THR A 46 -8.96 -4.13 -16.18
N GLY A 47 -10.04 -4.91 -16.11
CA GLY A 47 -11.23 -4.58 -15.30
C GLY A 47 -11.00 -4.60 -13.78
N PHE A 48 -9.98 -5.32 -13.30
CA PHE A 48 -9.61 -5.36 -11.88
C PHE A 48 -8.66 -4.24 -11.45
N HIS A 49 -8.04 -3.52 -12.39
CA HIS A 49 -7.03 -2.51 -12.06
C HIS A 49 -7.67 -1.19 -11.62
N GLU A 50 -8.78 -0.81 -12.27
CA GLU A 50 -9.54 0.42 -11.98
C GLU A 50 -10.34 0.28 -10.66
N TYR A 51 -10.99 -0.87 -10.44
CA TYR A 51 -11.82 -1.11 -9.24
C TYR A 51 -11.02 -1.13 -7.91
N LYS A 52 -9.72 -1.38 -7.95
CA LYS A 52 -8.89 -1.55 -6.73
C LYS A 52 -8.28 -0.25 -6.22
N GLU A 53 -7.95 0.70 -7.10
CA GLU A 53 -7.56 2.05 -6.66
C GLU A 53 -8.76 2.75 -6.02
N ASP A 54 -9.95 2.55 -6.57
CA ASP A 54 -11.21 3.06 -6.00
C ASP A 54 -11.50 2.51 -4.60
N LEU A 55 -11.30 1.20 -4.37
CA LEU A 55 -11.51 0.60 -3.05
C LEU A 55 -10.49 1.11 -2.02
N GLY A 56 -9.22 1.28 -2.40
CA GLY A 56 -8.20 1.86 -1.53
C GLY A 56 -8.51 3.31 -1.15
N ASN A 57 -8.93 4.12 -2.12
CA ASN A 57 -9.35 5.51 -1.89
C ASN A 57 -10.59 5.57 -0.99
N PHE A 58 -11.59 4.71 -1.23
CA PHE A 58 -12.80 4.61 -0.42
C PHE A 58 -12.51 4.25 1.04
N VAL A 59 -11.67 3.23 1.28
CA VAL A 59 -11.25 2.84 2.64
C VAL A 59 -10.51 3.99 3.34
N ASN A 60 -9.72 4.76 2.59
CA ASN A 60 -8.99 5.91 3.12
C ASN A 60 -9.90 7.10 3.45
N ASP A 61 -10.92 7.38 2.64
CA ASP A 61 -11.91 8.43 2.89
C ASP A 61 -12.74 8.15 4.14
N ILE A 62 -13.18 6.89 4.33
CA ILE A 62 -13.87 6.47 5.56
C ILE A 62 -12.94 6.66 6.77
N ALA A 63 -11.69 6.22 6.68
CA ALA A 63 -10.74 6.36 7.77
C ALA A 63 -10.48 7.83 8.14
N GLY A 64 -10.34 8.73 7.15
CA GLY A 64 -10.17 10.16 7.38
C GLY A 64 -11.40 10.80 8.04
N THR A 65 -12.59 10.39 7.64
CA THR A 65 -13.84 10.83 8.26
C THR A 65 -13.89 10.42 9.74
N LEU A 66 -13.55 9.17 10.07
CA LEU A 66 -13.54 8.68 11.45
C LEU A 66 -12.45 9.32 12.33
N GLU A 67 -11.28 9.62 11.78
CA GLU A 67 -10.21 10.32 12.50
C GLU A 67 -10.62 11.76 12.86
N THR A 68 -11.39 12.42 11.98
CA THR A 68 -11.90 13.77 12.24
C THR A 68 -12.84 13.79 13.44
N TYR A 69 -13.70 12.77 13.59
CA TYR A 69 -14.59 12.65 14.75
C TYR A 69 -13.84 12.43 16.08
N ARG A 70 -12.64 11.82 16.06
CA ARG A 70 -11.82 11.64 17.27
C ARG A 70 -11.32 12.96 17.85
N GLY A 71 -11.02 13.95 17.01
CA GLY A 71 -10.43 15.23 17.44
C GLY A 71 -11.40 16.19 18.13
N VAL A 72 -12.71 15.92 18.09
CA VAL A 72 -13.75 16.82 18.63
C VAL A 72 -14.15 16.45 20.07
N GLY A 73 -13.52 15.43 20.68
CA GLY A 73 -13.97 14.80 21.93
C GLY A 73 -13.48 15.41 23.24
N GLU A 74 -12.53 16.37 23.26
CA GLU A 74 -12.11 17.05 24.50
C GLU A 74 -13.07 18.21 24.81
N PHE A 75 -14.28 17.87 25.25
CA PHE A 75 -15.19 18.82 25.85
C PHE A 75 -15.30 18.47 27.34
N ASP A 76 -14.72 19.30 28.21
CA ASP A 76 -14.77 19.20 29.68
C ASP A 76 -16.17 19.54 30.24
N GLY A 77 -17.21 19.02 29.59
CA GLY A 77 -18.60 19.16 29.99
C GLY A 77 -19.00 18.09 31.02
N PRO A 78 -19.88 18.43 31.99
CA PRO A 78 -20.32 17.49 32.99
C PRO A 78 -21.19 16.37 32.39
N ASP A 79 -20.76 15.14 32.65
CA ASP A 79 -21.34 13.82 32.33
C ASP A 79 -21.49 13.50 30.82
N PRO A 80 -20.68 12.59 30.25
CA PRO A 80 -20.78 12.22 28.84
C PRO A 80 -22.13 11.56 28.55
N ASP A 81 -22.91 12.21 27.70
CA ASP A 81 -24.18 11.71 27.15
C ASP A 81 -24.01 10.22 26.76
N PRO A 82 -24.90 9.30 27.19
CA PRO A 82 -24.83 7.89 26.81
C PRO A 82 -24.74 7.67 25.29
N ARG A 83 -25.23 8.61 24.48
CA ARG A 83 -25.04 8.60 23.01
C ARG A 83 -23.57 8.73 22.60
N ASN A 84 -22.77 9.50 23.32
CA ASN A 84 -21.33 9.65 23.06
C ASN A 84 -20.58 8.33 23.33
N LYS A 85 -20.94 7.61 24.41
CA LYS A 85 -20.36 6.29 24.71
C LYS A 85 -20.65 5.28 23.60
N GLN A 86 -21.87 5.27 23.06
CA GLN A 86 -22.24 4.41 21.94
C GLN A 86 -21.46 4.75 20.67
N LEU A 87 -21.32 6.05 20.36
CA LEU A 87 -20.54 6.51 19.20
C LEU A 87 -19.06 6.15 19.32
N GLU A 88 -18.45 6.31 20.49
CA GLU A 88 -17.06 5.90 20.72
C GLU A 88 -16.86 4.40 20.49
N MET A 89 -17.80 3.57 20.95
CA MET A 89 -17.75 2.12 20.74
C MET A 89 -17.84 1.77 19.26
N GLN A 90 -18.77 2.38 18.52
CA GLN A 90 -18.88 2.20 17.07
C GLN A 90 -17.65 2.69 16.32
N CYS A 91 -17.05 3.81 16.74
CA CYS A 91 -15.80 4.29 16.15
C CYS A 91 -14.65 3.31 16.35
N LYS A 92 -14.54 2.69 17.54
CA LYS A 92 -13.52 1.67 17.81
C LYS A 92 -13.71 0.42 16.95
N GLU A 93 -14.93 -0.11 16.87
CA GLU A 93 -15.28 -1.27 16.05
C GLU A 93 -14.99 -1.01 14.56
N ASN A 94 -15.40 0.15 14.04
CA ASN A 94 -15.12 0.53 12.65
C ASN A 94 -13.61 0.65 12.36
N LEU A 95 -12.82 1.13 13.34
CA LEU A 95 -11.36 1.20 13.18
C LEU A 95 -10.71 -0.18 13.14
N GLU A 96 -11.22 -1.16 13.89
CA GLU A 96 -10.76 -2.55 13.83
C GLU A 96 -11.11 -3.17 12.47
N ILE A 97 -12.35 -3.02 12.01
CA ILE A 97 -12.77 -3.49 10.68
C ILE A 97 -11.88 -2.88 9.58
N LEU A 98 -11.58 -1.59 9.65
CA LEU A 98 -10.70 -0.94 8.67
C LEU A 98 -9.25 -1.48 8.72
N ARG A 99 -8.73 -1.79 9.91
CA ARG A 99 -7.40 -2.42 10.05
C ARG A 99 -7.38 -3.80 9.40
N ASP A 100 -8.39 -4.62 9.65
CA ASP A 100 -8.52 -5.96 9.08
C ASP A 100 -8.69 -5.91 7.56
N LEU A 101 -9.50 -4.98 7.05
CA LEU A 101 -9.66 -4.78 5.61
C LEU A 101 -8.33 -4.38 4.95
N ARG A 102 -7.57 -3.45 5.57
CA ARG A 102 -6.24 -3.07 5.05
C ARG A 102 -5.26 -4.25 5.06
N PHE A 103 -5.25 -5.03 6.15
CA PHE A 103 -4.42 -6.23 6.28
C PHE A 103 -4.74 -7.24 5.18
N ASN A 104 -6.02 -7.52 4.94
CA ASN A 104 -6.48 -8.45 3.92
C ASN A 104 -6.12 -7.96 2.51
N LEU A 105 -6.28 -6.66 2.22
CA LEU A 105 -5.92 -6.07 0.93
C LEU A 105 -4.41 -6.17 0.64
N LEU A 106 -3.55 -5.92 1.65
CA LEU A 106 -2.10 -6.07 1.49
C LEU A 106 -1.70 -7.53 1.28
N THR A 107 -2.32 -8.44 2.02
CA THR A 107 -2.08 -9.89 1.90
C THR A 107 -2.46 -10.39 0.51
N GLU A 108 -3.68 -10.08 0.05
CA GLU A 108 -4.16 -10.46 -1.28
C GLU A 108 -3.27 -9.88 -2.39
N ARG A 109 -2.82 -8.63 -2.23
CA ARG A 109 -1.91 -7.99 -3.20
C ARG A 109 -0.57 -8.71 -3.25
N ALA A 110 0.02 -9.07 -2.10
CA ALA A 110 1.29 -9.78 -2.03
C ALA A 110 1.17 -11.21 -2.61
N GLU A 111 0.08 -11.93 -2.33
CA GLU A 111 -0.19 -13.25 -2.90
C GLU A 111 -0.37 -13.19 -4.42
N LYS A 112 -1.11 -12.18 -4.91
CA LYS A 112 -1.29 -11.97 -6.35
C LYS A 112 0.03 -11.64 -7.04
N MET A 113 0.87 -10.82 -6.42
CA MET A 113 2.22 -10.51 -6.92
C MET A 113 3.05 -11.80 -7.04
N ARG A 114 2.98 -12.68 -6.03
CA ARG A 114 3.64 -13.99 -6.04
C ARG A 114 3.11 -14.89 -7.16
N PHE A 115 1.80 -14.98 -7.33
CA PHE A 115 1.18 -15.85 -8.33
C PHE A 115 1.48 -15.40 -9.77
N LYS A 116 1.50 -14.10 -10.02
CA LYS A 116 1.78 -13.53 -11.35
C LYS A 116 3.26 -13.55 -11.73
N GLY A 117 4.13 -13.89 -10.78
CA GLY A 117 5.55 -13.81 -11.00
C GLY A 117 6.13 -12.40 -11.02
N GLU A 118 5.43 -11.48 -10.36
CA GLU A 118 5.87 -10.09 -10.16
C GLU A 118 6.77 -9.99 -8.91
N PHE A 119 7.33 -11.10 -8.42
CA PHE A 119 8.18 -11.17 -7.22
C PHE A 119 9.64 -10.78 -7.52
N ASN A 120 9.79 -9.62 -8.15
CA ASN A 120 11.05 -9.00 -8.54
C ASN A 120 11.17 -7.59 -7.92
N ILE A 121 12.26 -6.88 -8.18
CA ILE A 121 12.49 -5.54 -7.62
C ILE A 121 11.45 -4.53 -8.10
N LEU A 122 10.99 -4.63 -9.35
CA LEU A 122 9.95 -3.74 -9.88
C LEU A 122 8.64 -3.90 -9.10
N GLY A 123 8.15 -5.13 -8.96
CA GLY A 123 6.94 -5.43 -8.19
C GLY A 123 7.09 -5.04 -6.72
N ALA A 124 8.29 -5.18 -6.14
CA ALA A 124 8.57 -4.71 -4.79
C ALA A 124 8.40 -3.18 -4.66
N LEU A 125 8.93 -2.39 -5.59
CA LEU A 125 8.77 -0.93 -5.57
C LEU A 125 7.30 -0.51 -5.72
N GLU A 126 6.55 -1.16 -6.62
CA GLU A 126 5.12 -0.93 -6.76
C GLU A 126 4.36 -1.26 -5.47
N PHE A 127 4.67 -2.39 -4.85
CA PHE A 127 4.06 -2.81 -3.59
C PHE A 127 4.38 -1.85 -2.44
N ILE A 128 5.62 -1.35 -2.36
CA ILE A 128 6.03 -0.35 -1.36
C ILE A 128 5.19 0.91 -1.50
N VAL A 129 5.05 1.45 -2.71
CA VAL A 129 4.24 2.66 -2.93
C VAL A 129 2.75 2.40 -2.64
N TYR A 130 2.22 1.26 -3.08
CA TYR A 130 0.84 0.85 -2.78
C TYR A 130 0.59 0.76 -1.26
N SER A 131 1.46 0.07 -0.53
CA SER A 131 1.38 -0.07 0.91
C SER A 131 1.52 1.27 1.63
N ALA A 132 2.41 2.15 1.15
CA ALA A 132 2.56 3.49 1.70
C ALA A 132 1.29 4.33 1.54
N ARG A 133 0.61 4.25 0.39
CA ARG A 133 -0.67 4.94 0.14
C ARG A 133 -1.77 4.41 1.06
N LEU A 134 -1.91 3.09 1.15
CA LEU A 134 -2.94 2.46 1.97
C LEU A 134 -2.76 2.80 3.47
N ASN A 135 -1.52 2.98 3.91
CA ASN A 135 -1.16 3.38 5.26
C ASN A 135 -1.02 4.90 5.45
N LYS A 136 -1.46 5.73 4.49
CA LYS A 136 -1.36 7.20 4.52
C LYS A 136 0.05 7.75 4.82
N ARG A 137 1.10 6.98 4.48
CA ARG A 137 2.51 7.41 4.63
C ARG A 137 2.92 8.40 3.55
N ILE A 138 2.25 8.33 2.41
CA ILE A 138 2.37 9.28 1.30
C ILE A 138 1.00 9.75 0.86
N THR A 139 0.96 10.96 0.31
CA THR A 139 -0.24 11.62 -0.19
C THR A 139 -0.38 11.48 -1.70
N SER A 140 0.73 11.28 -2.42
CA SER A 140 0.75 11.21 -3.87
C SER A 140 0.03 9.97 -4.41
N SER A 141 -1.04 10.21 -5.16
CA SER A 141 -1.66 9.24 -6.08
C SER A 141 -0.93 9.17 -7.43
N ALA A 142 0.03 10.07 -7.67
CA ALA A 142 0.55 10.39 -9.00
C ALA A 142 1.67 9.44 -9.49
N GLY A 143 1.37 8.14 -9.58
CA GLY A 143 2.27 7.10 -10.10
C GLY A 143 3.36 6.65 -9.11
N VAL A 144 4.08 5.57 -9.47
CA VAL A 144 5.03 4.89 -8.56
C VAL A 144 6.25 5.77 -8.28
N GLN A 145 6.88 6.31 -9.32
CA GLN A 145 8.10 7.14 -9.18
C GLN A 145 7.89 8.36 -8.26
N LYS A 146 6.75 9.08 -8.37
CA LYS A 146 6.46 10.19 -7.45
C LYS A 146 6.26 9.73 -6.01
N GLY A 147 5.62 8.56 -5.82
CA GLY A 147 5.49 7.95 -4.50
C GLY A 147 6.85 7.60 -3.87
N LEU A 148 7.79 7.07 -4.68
CA LEU A 148 9.16 6.80 -4.23
C LEU A 148 9.92 8.08 -3.85
N ILE A 149 9.77 9.16 -4.62
CA ILE A 149 10.37 10.47 -4.29
C ILE A 149 9.81 10.99 -2.96
N GLU A 150 8.49 10.92 -2.74
CA GLU A 150 7.87 11.35 -1.48
C GLU A 150 8.33 10.50 -0.29
N LEU A 151 8.46 9.19 -0.50
CA LEU A 151 9.01 8.27 0.49
C LEU A 151 10.48 8.57 0.82
N ALA A 152 11.28 8.92 -0.18
CA ALA A 152 12.69 9.26 0.03
C ALA A 152 12.89 10.55 0.84
N GLY A 153 11.90 11.45 0.84
CA GLY A 153 11.87 12.64 1.69
C GLY A 153 11.52 12.35 3.17
N LYS A 154 11.19 11.11 3.54
CA LYS A 154 10.85 10.76 4.93
C LYS A 154 12.12 10.54 5.75
N GLU A 155 12.10 11.01 7.00
CA GLU A 155 13.22 10.85 7.95
C GLU A 155 13.63 9.38 8.14
N GLU A 156 12.65 8.46 8.13
CA GLU A 156 12.89 7.01 8.22
C GLU A 156 13.79 6.50 7.09
N PHE A 157 13.52 6.93 5.84
CA PHE A 157 14.32 6.55 4.69
C PHE A 157 15.73 7.15 4.76
N ILE A 158 15.82 8.45 5.08
CA ILE A 158 17.09 9.18 5.19
C ILE A 158 18.01 8.49 6.20
N LYS A 159 17.50 8.12 7.39
CA LYS A 159 18.28 7.41 8.41
C LYS A 159 18.81 6.06 7.92
N ILE A 160 17.97 5.31 7.21
CA ILE A 160 18.38 4.01 6.65
C ILE A 160 19.48 4.20 5.61
N VAL A 161 19.31 5.15 4.69
CA VAL A 161 20.29 5.41 3.63
C VAL A 161 21.60 5.96 4.20
N GLN A 162 21.56 6.80 5.23
CA GLN A 162 22.77 7.26 5.93
C GLN A 162 23.59 6.09 6.49
N GLN A 163 22.92 5.08 7.09
CA GLN A 163 23.60 3.87 7.55
C GLN A 163 24.20 3.08 6.38
N GLU A 164 23.45 2.88 5.29
CA GLU A 164 23.97 2.21 4.09
C GLU A 164 25.18 2.92 3.49
N VAL A 165 25.15 4.25 3.48
CA VAL A 165 26.23 5.11 2.97
C VAL A 165 27.48 4.96 3.82
N GLN A 166 27.35 4.93 5.15
CA GLN A 166 28.46 4.70 6.07
C GLN A 166 29.04 3.29 5.92
N ASP A 167 28.18 2.27 5.91
CA ASP A 167 28.59 0.86 5.83
C ASP A 167 29.32 0.53 4.52
N ARG A 168 28.97 1.23 3.43
CA ARG A 168 29.52 1.00 2.08
C ARG A 168 30.58 2.01 1.67
N GLY A 169 30.83 3.05 2.47
CA GLY A 169 31.74 4.15 2.12
C GLY A 169 31.30 4.95 0.89
N LEU A 170 30.00 5.22 0.76
CA LEU A 170 29.42 5.98 -0.36
C LEU A 170 29.25 7.47 -0.01
N ASN A 171 28.74 8.24 -0.96
CA ASN A 171 28.29 9.62 -0.75
C ASN A 171 26.75 9.65 -0.66
N LEU A 172 26.21 10.33 0.36
CA LEU A 172 24.76 10.42 0.57
C LEU A 172 24.04 11.15 -0.56
N GLU A 173 24.61 12.25 -1.06
CA GLU A 173 24.02 13.06 -2.13
C GLU A 173 23.89 12.25 -3.42
N ASP A 174 24.91 11.46 -3.76
CA ASP A 174 24.90 10.59 -4.93
C ASP A 174 23.82 9.49 -4.85
N VAL A 175 23.61 8.92 -3.66
CA VAL A 175 22.56 7.92 -3.43
C VAL A 175 21.17 8.56 -3.58
N ILE A 176 20.95 9.74 -2.98
CA ILE A 176 19.68 10.45 -3.08
C ILE A 176 19.40 10.90 -4.53
N ALA A 177 20.43 11.33 -5.27
CA ALA A 177 20.33 11.73 -6.66
C ALA A 177 19.89 10.59 -7.60
N CYS A 178 20.04 9.32 -7.19
CA CYS A 178 19.54 8.18 -7.94
C CYS A 178 18.02 7.99 -7.85
N VAL A 179 17.38 8.48 -6.77
CA VAL A 179 15.95 8.21 -6.50
C VAL A 179 15.01 8.67 -7.62
N PRO A 180 15.15 9.88 -8.21
CA PRO A 180 14.18 10.37 -9.20
C PRO A 180 14.05 9.53 -10.48
N GLY A 181 15.01 8.67 -10.80
CA GLY A 181 14.98 7.77 -11.97
C GLY A 181 15.03 6.29 -11.64
N ILE A 182 14.98 5.91 -10.35
CA ILE A 182 15.22 4.52 -9.93
C ILE A 182 14.15 3.56 -10.45
N TYR A 183 12.89 4.01 -10.55
CA TYR A 183 11.80 3.17 -11.05
C TYR A 183 12.01 2.84 -12.53
N ASP A 184 12.29 3.86 -13.34
CA ASP A 184 12.52 3.70 -14.77
C ASP A 184 13.75 2.80 -15.02
N GLU A 185 14.82 3.02 -14.26
CA GLU A 185 16.03 2.20 -14.31
C GLU A 185 15.75 0.72 -14.00
N VAL A 186 14.94 0.44 -12.97
CA VAL A 186 14.53 -0.92 -12.64
C VAL A 186 13.66 -1.49 -13.76
N SER A 187 12.65 -0.75 -14.24
CA SER A 187 11.68 -1.23 -15.22
C SER A 187 12.28 -1.61 -16.58
N ASN A 188 13.41 -1.00 -16.95
CA ASN A 188 14.10 -1.25 -18.21
C ASN A 188 15.00 -2.51 -18.17
N ARG A 189 15.05 -3.21 -17.03
CA ARG A 189 15.92 -4.38 -16.86
C ARG A 189 15.13 -5.68 -16.98
N PRO A 190 15.74 -6.75 -17.51
CA PRO A 190 15.10 -8.05 -17.49
C PRO A 190 14.86 -8.48 -16.05
N HIS A 191 13.68 -9.03 -15.80
CA HIS A 191 13.29 -9.49 -14.48
C HIS A 191 13.10 -10.99 -14.48
N ASP A 192 13.92 -11.66 -13.70
CA ASP A 192 13.69 -13.05 -13.35
C ASP A 192 12.61 -13.14 -12.27
N ASN A 193 11.81 -14.19 -12.34
CA ASN A 193 10.77 -14.46 -11.36
C ASN A 193 11.28 -15.50 -10.35
N TYR A 194 11.42 -15.08 -9.09
CA TYR A 194 11.92 -15.90 -8.00
C TYR A 194 10.86 -16.09 -6.91
N SER A 195 11.05 -17.06 -6.02
CA SER A 195 10.19 -17.26 -4.84
C SER A 195 10.33 -16.17 -3.78
N LYS A 196 11.41 -15.38 -3.87
CA LYS A 196 11.81 -14.31 -2.96
C LYS A 196 12.37 -13.15 -3.78
N ILE A 197 12.18 -11.91 -3.34
CA ILE A 197 12.74 -10.75 -4.04
C ILE A 197 14.27 -10.76 -3.87
N VAL A 198 15.00 -10.82 -4.98
CA VAL A 198 16.47 -10.77 -4.97
C VAL A 198 16.93 -9.48 -5.63
N LEU A 199 17.70 -8.68 -4.89
CA LEU A 199 18.39 -7.52 -5.41
C LEU A 199 19.80 -7.93 -5.85
N TRP A 200 20.00 -8.09 -7.16
CA TRP A 200 21.30 -8.42 -7.74
C TRP A 200 22.20 -7.19 -7.77
N ALA A 201 23.12 -7.08 -6.81
CA ALA A 201 23.95 -5.88 -6.65
C ALA A 201 24.80 -5.56 -7.90
N ARG A 202 25.17 -6.57 -8.70
CA ARG A 202 25.95 -6.39 -9.93
C ARG A 202 25.19 -5.74 -11.08
N GLU A 203 23.87 -5.75 -11.02
CA GLU A 203 23.05 -5.14 -12.07
C GLU A 203 23.06 -3.61 -11.89
N TYR A 204 23.10 -3.12 -10.67
CA TYR A 204 22.95 -1.71 -10.35
C TYR A 204 24.29 -1.06 -9.96
N THR A 205 24.37 0.27 -10.04
CA THR A 205 25.51 0.99 -9.45
C THR A 205 25.45 0.88 -7.93
N PRO A 206 26.59 1.00 -7.19
CA PRO A 206 26.58 0.97 -5.74
C PRO A 206 25.59 1.96 -5.10
N ASN A 207 25.42 3.14 -5.70
CA ASN A 207 24.48 4.16 -5.24
C ASN A 207 23.01 3.76 -5.47
N GLN A 208 22.70 3.18 -6.63
CA GLN A 208 21.37 2.63 -6.91
C GLN A 208 21.04 1.45 -5.97
N VAL A 209 22.00 0.55 -5.71
CA VAL A 209 21.83 -0.55 -4.74
C VAL A 209 21.50 0.01 -3.37
N ALA A 210 22.24 1.00 -2.88
CA ALA A 210 21.98 1.62 -1.58
C ALA A 210 20.58 2.25 -1.49
N ALA A 211 20.13 2.94 -2.55
CA ALA A 211 18.78 3.50 -2.61
C ALA A 211 17.69 2.40 -2.57
N LEU A 212 17.85 1.34 -3.35
CA LEU A 212 16.91 0.21 -3.40
C LEU A 212 16.87 -0.55 -2.07
N VAL A 213 18.02 -0.81 -1.46
CA VAL A 213 18.12 -1.38 -0.10
C VAL A 213 17.43 -0.47 0.91
N GLY A 214 17.56 0.85 0.78
CA GLY A 214 16.86 1.83 1.60
C GLY A 214 15.34 1.64 1.60
N PHE A 215 14.74 1.52 0.41
CA PHE A 215 13.31 1.27 0.27
C PHE A 215 12.88 -0.08 0.85
N LEU A 216 13.63 -1.14 0.56
CA LEU A 216 13.31 -2.50 1.03
C LEU A 216 13.45 -2.63 2.56
N LYS A 217 14.50 -2.05 3.16
CA LYS A 217 14.68 -1.99 4.62
C LYS A 217 13.59 -1.15 5.30
N MET A 218 13.19 -0.03 4.70
CA MET A 218 12.09 0.79 5.20
C MET A 218 10.78 0.01 5.22
N GLN A 219 10.46 -0.69 4.13
CA GLN A 219 9.24 -1.50 4.05
C GLN A 219 9.29 -2.71 4.99
N SER A 220 10.47 -3.24 5.29
CA SER A 220 10.64 -4.35 6.24
C SER A 220 10.19 -4.01 7.67
N LYS A 221 10.06 -2.72 7.99
CA LYS A 221 9.53 -2.23 9.28
C LYS A 221 8.00 -2.07 9.29
N TRP A 222 7.35 -2.24 8.15
CA TRP A 222 5.91 -2.09 8.01
C TRP A 222 5.21 -3.46 8.16
N PRO A 223 3.90 -3.49 8.44
CA PRO A 223 3.12 -4.71 8.32
C PRO A 223 3.25 -5.31 6.91
N HIS A 224 3.31 -6.64 6.82
CA HIS A 224 3.49 -7.39 5.57
C HIS A 224 4.81 -7.08 4.87
N ALA A 225 5.90 -7.05 5.64
CA ALA A 225 7.26 -6.99 5.10
C ALA A 225 7.43 -8.02 3.97
N LEU A 226 7.96 -7.56 2.83
CA LEU A 226 8.33 -8.43 1.74
C LEU A 226 9.57 -9.21 2.16
N ASP A 227 9.60 -10.51 1.85
CA ASP A 227 10.83 -11.27 2.02
C ASP A 227 11.78 -10.95 0.86
N TRP A 228 12.93 -10.36 1.19
CA TRP A 228 13.94 -9.97 0.21
C TRP A 228 15.37 -10.26 0.69
N ARG A 229 16.33 -10.31 -0.24
CA ARG A 229 17.75 -10.36 0.07
C ARG A 229 18.56 -9.60 -0.98
N GLU A 230 19.69 -9.03 -0.56
CA GLU A 230 20.73 -8.55 -1.46
C GLU A 230 21.66 -9.71 -1.82
N ASP A 231 21.95 -9.88 -3.11
CA ASP A 231 22.91 -10.86 -3.59
C ASP A 231 24.06 -10.16 -4.32
N ARG A 232 25.28 -10.38 -3.79
CA ARG A 232 26.52 -9.80 -4.33
C ARG A 232 27.23 -10.72 -5.32
N ASN A 233 26.87 -12.01 -5.36
CA ASN A 233 27.56 -13.05 -6.12
C ASN A 233 26.57 -13.85 -6.98
N ARG A 234 26.29 -13.33 -8.18
CA ARG A 234 25.54 -14.05 -9.23
C ARG A 234 26.15 -15.42 -9.55
N ASP A 235 27.47 -15.57 -9.37
CA ASP A 235 28.21 -16.80 -9.70
C ASP A 235 28.17 -17.87 -8.61
N SER A 236 27.57 -17.56 -7.45
CA SER A 236 27.38 -18.53 -6.35
C SER A 236 26.02 -19.22 -6.42
N TRP A 237 25.27 -19.06 -7.51
CA TRP A 237 24.33 -20.11 -7.90
C TRP A 237 25.16 -21.36 -8.04
N ASP A 238 25.12 -22.17 -6.99
CA ASP A 238 25.71 -23.48 -6.88
C ASP A 238 25.68 -24.10 -8.26
N ALA A 239 26.88 -24.48 -8.75
CA ALA A 239 27.03 -25.30 -9.93
C ALA A 239 25.81 -26.21 -10.01
N CYS A 240 24.97 -25.97 -11.01
CA CYS A 240 23.69 -26.66 -11.19
C CYS A 240 23.90 -28.12 -10.73
N LEU A 241 23.02 -28.70 -9.91
CA LEU A 241 23.19 -30.10 -9.49
C LEU A 241 23.32 -31.07 -10.70
N CYS A 242 23.00 -30.57 -11.91
CA CYS A 242 23.17 -31.23 -13.21
C CYS A 242 24.54 -30.99 -13.89
N CYS A 243 25.36 -30.04 -13.45
CA CYS A 243 26.68 -29.74 -13.99
C CYS A 243 27.76 -30.47 -13.18
N PRO A 244 28.54 -31.38 -13.79
CA PRO A 244 29.63 -32.05 -13.09
C PRO A 244 30.64 -31.03 -12.58
N PRO A 245 31.22 -31.24 -11.37
CA PRO A 245 32.20 -30.33 -10.79
C PRO A 245 33.34 -30.12 -11.79
N LYS A 246 33.72 -28.85 -12.02
CA LYS A 246 34.85 -28.53 -12.90
C LYS A 246 36.09 -29.28 -12.40
N PRO A 247 36.82 -30.01 -13.26
CA PRO A 247 38.01 -30.73 -12.86
C PRO A 247 38.99 -29.74 -12.24
N LYS A 248 39.48 -30.06 -11.03
CA LYS A 248 40.50 -29.26 -10.36
C LYS A 248 41.73 -29.23 -11.26
N SER A 249 42.17 -28.05 -11.70
CA SER A 249 43.44 -27.94 -12.39
C SER A 249 44.56 -28.20 -11.38
N THR A 250 45.14 -29.39 -11.46
CA THR A 250 46.43 -29.68 -10.84
C THR A 250 47.48 -28.85 -11.57
N LYS A 251 48.05 -27.88 -10.87
CA LYS A 251 49.32 -27.25 -11.24
C LYS A 251 50.47 -28.16 -10.86
#